data_AF-A0A1B0A1I4-F1
#
_entry.id   AF-A0A1B0A1I4-F1
#
_cell.length_a   1.000
_cell.length_b   1.000
_cell.length_c   1.000
_cell.angle_alpha   90.00
_cell.angle_beta   90.00
_cell.angle_gamma   90.00
#
_symmetry.space_group_name_H-M   'P 1'
#
loop_
_entity.id
_entity.type
_entity.pdbx_description
1 polymer ?
#
loop_
_entity_poly.entity_id
_entity_poly.type
_entity_poly.pdbx_seq_one_letter_code
_entity_poly.pdbx_strand_id
1 'polypeptide(L)'
;MATLLCSMLLGAGFQAFVVSGVARAETVECDLRERPYPYQMPAPKVEEEQKAKPTTGSKYKLRPLPDLRSHLEENMAELLREKEAAEQKIKDEALQRTLEELELQPVDKYHFRRSHAWVVVLDNAPWVTVHTAVHKTDASPKMLTARFFEPSTGFICETHCKQYILIDSVWNQYNYYVNKQEYQRVSEIRWDLRDTTDWEHILPGEPPEMRTYVVHSDENVADLVHPIQDEHHLDTIRSWVMRLHIGAKEFEERFPKLEKTVYYQKAKHERYSPYSQRTGKVMQLTLYSDDEYNQPTERWEFFENRTDKLISIKYNYETLETEENFAIGRNDSLKGMHASLQMY
;
A
#
# COMPACT_ATOMS: atom_id res chain seq x y z
N MET A 1 -4.23 -9.69 -14.48
CA MET A 1 -3.45 -8.49 -14.09
C MET A 1 -2.01 -8.84 -13.78
N ALA A 2 -1.73 -9.83 -12.92
CA ALA A 2 -0.37 -10.24 -12.57
C ALA A 2 0.54 -10.53 -13.78
N THR A 3 0.05 -11.29 -14.77
CA THR A 3 0.81 -11.60 -15.99
C THR A 3 1.20 -10.36 -16.80
N LEU A 4 0.33 -9.35 -16.87
CA LEU A 4 0.61 -8.10 -17.58
C LEU A 4 1.70 -7.30 -16.86
N LEU A 5 1.58 -7.16 -15.53
CA LEU A 5 2.58 -6.48 -14.71
C LEU A 5 3.94 -7.19 -14.80
N CYS A 6 3.95 -8.51 -14.70
CA CYS A 6 5.16 -9.32 -14.85
C CYS A 6 5.82 -9.12 -16.22
N SER A 7 5.04 -9.13 -17.30
CA SER A 7 5.54 -8.86 -18.66
C SER A 7 6.16 -7.46 -18.79
N MET A 8 5.56 -6.43 -18.19
CA MET A 8 6.14 -5.07 -18.17
C MET A 8 7.45 -5.01 -17.38
N LEU A 9 7.53 -5.70 -16.23
CA LEU A 9 8.73 -5.75 -15.41
C LEU A 9 9.87 -6.54 -16.09
N LEU A 10 9.54 -7.66 -16.73
CA LEU A 10 10.47 -8.42 -17.57
C LEU A 10 11.01 -7.54 -18.72
N GLY A 11 10.13 -6.79 -19.39
CA GLY A 11 10.52 -5.82 -20.43
C GLY A 11 11.40 -4.68 -19.92
N ALA A 12 11.31 -4.33 -18.64
CA ALA A 12 12.17 -3.36 -17.98
C ALA A 12 13.50 -3.97 -17.46
N GLY A 13 13.72 -5.27 -17.62
CA GLY A 13 14.93 -5.98 -17.20
C GLY A 13 14.92 -6.50 -15.76
N PHE A 14 13.77 -6.49 -15.07
CA PHE A 14 13.64 -7.12 -13.76
C PHE A 14 13.40 -8.62 -13.89
N GLN A 15 13.96 -9.41 -12.97
CA GLN A 15 13.63 -10.83 -12.83
C GLN A 15 12.28 -11.00 -12.12
N ALA A 16 11.22 -10.84 -12.89
CA ALA A 16 9.85 -10.96 -12.39
C ALA A 16 9.26 -12.33 -12.73
N PHE A 17 8.52 -12.87 -11.79
CA PHE A 17 7.74 -14.09 -11.95
C PHE A 17 6.30 -13.81 -11.50
N VAL A 18 5.34 -14.40 -12.20
CA VAL A 18 3.98 -14.47 -11.68
C VAL A 18 3.93 -15.60 -10.67
N VAL A 19 3.34 -15.34 -9.52
CA VAL A 19 3.09 -16.33 -8.47
C VAL A 19 1.61 -16.71 -8.50
N SER A 20 1.31 -18.01 -8.47
CA SER A 20 -0.03 -18.53 -8.14
C SER A 20 0.02 -19.15 -6.76
N GLY A 21 -0.98 -18.82 -5.96
CA GLY A 21 -1.12 -19.39 -4.63
C GLY A 21 -2.41 -18.95 -3.97
N VAL A 22 -2.40 -18.90 -2.65
CA VAL A 22 -3.57 -18.59 -1.84
C VAL A 22 -3.34 -17.30 -1.05
N ALA A 23 -4.33 -16.41 -1.07
CA ALA A 23 -4.30 -15.14 -0.33
C ALA A 23 -5.55 -14.95 0.55
N ARG A 24 -5.48 -13.98 1.46
CA ARG A 24 -6.62 -13.57 2.32
C ARG A 24 -7.75 -12.94 1.49
N ALA A 25 -8.98 -13.05 2.00
CA ALA A 25 -10.18 -12.48 1.39
C ALA A 25 -10.00 -11.02 0.97
N GLU A 26 -9.55 -10.18 1.90
CA GLU A 26 -9.28 -8.75 1.68
C GLU A 26 -8.39 -8.49 0.46
N THR A 27 -7.37 -9.32 0.26
CA THR A 27 -6.40 -9.13 -0.85
C THR A 27 -7.00 -9.57 -2.18
N VAL A 28 -7.75 -10.67 -2.19
CA VAL A 28 -8.41 -11.19 -3.40
C VAL A 28 -9.54 -10.28 -3.86
N GLU A 29 -10.32 -9.75 -2.91
CA GLU A 29 -11.43 -8.83 -3.17
C GLU A 29 -10.97 -7.37 -3.35
N CYS A 30 -9.67 -7.10 -3.15
CA CYS A 30 -9.08 -5.77 -3.19
C CYS A 30 -9.76 -4.79 -2.21
N ASP A 31 -10.17 -5.29 -1.04
CA ASP A 31 -10.67 -4.45 0.04
C ASP A 31 -9.49 -3.83 0.80
N LEU A 32 -9.50 -2.50 0.89
CA LEU A 32 -8.44 -1.69 1.50
C LEU A 32 -8.92 -0.94 2.74
N ARG A 33 -10.18 -1.15 3.17
CA ARG A 33 -10.80 -0.44 4.30
C ARG A 33 -10.09 -0.60 5.63
N GLU A 34 -9.41 -1.72 5.85
CA GLU A 34 -8.63 -1.94 7.08
C GLU A 34 -7.18 -1.45 6.97
N ARG A 35 -6.72 -1.06 5.78
CA ARG A 35 -5.36 -0.59 5.59
C ARG A 35 -5.25 0.91 5.86
N PRO A 36 -4.22 1.35 6.60
CA PRO A 36 -3.94 2.77 6.75
C PRO A 36 -3.62 3.39 5.39
N TYR A 37 -3.94 4.67 5.26
CA TYR A 37 -3.63 5.41 4.04
C TYR A 37 -2.10 5.43 3.80
N PRO A 38 -1.61 4.99 2.63
CA PRO A 38 -0.19 4.70 2.41
C PRO A 38 0.65 5.93 2.05
N TYR A 39 0.03 7.04 1.63
CA TYR A 39 0.76 8.24 1.23
C TYR A 39 1.00 9.14 2.43
N GLN A 40 2.17 9.79 2.47
CA GLN A 40 2.50 10.74 3.53
C GLN A 40 1.48 11.88 3.52
N MET A 41 0.69 11.97 4.58
CA MET A 41 -0.14 13.14 4.82
C MET A 41 0.79 14.31 5.17
N PRO A 42 0.54 15.53 4.67
CA PRO A 42 1.17 16.71 5.21
C PRO A 42 0.83 16.78 6.70
N ALA A 43 1.84 16.64 7.56
CA ALA A 43 1.64 16.49 9.00
C ALA A 43 0.76 17.63 9.55
N PRO A 44 -0.30 17.32 10.32
CA PRO A 44 -1.01 18.34 11.06
C PRO A 44 -0.04 18.96 12.07
N LYS A 45 0.05 20.29 12.10
CA LYS A 45 0.66 21.01 13.21
C LYS A 45 -0.24 20.77 14.43
N VAL A 46 0.13 19.82 15.27
CA VAL A 46 -0.46 19.70 16.61
C VAL A 46 0.10 20.88 17.41
N GLU A 47 -0.70 21.93 17.58
CA GLU A 47 -0.40 22.97 18.55
C GLU A 47 -0.58 22.34 19.94
N GLU A 48 0.55 22.01 20.58
CA GLU A 48 0.57 21.61 21.97
C GLU A 48 0.07 22.77 22.84
N GLU A 49 -1.15 22.65 23.38
CA GLU A 49 -1.62 23.51 24.45
C GLU A 49 -0.64 23.46 25.62
N GLN A 50 0.05 24.58 25.85
CA GLN A 50 0.98 24.73 26.96
C GLN A 50 0.22 24.72 28.29
N LYS A 51 0.24 23.57 28.98
CA LYS A 51 -0.19 23.49 30.38
C LYS A 51 0.65 24.43 31.24
N ALA A 52 0.01 25.45 31.80
CA ALA A 52 0.61 26.40 32.71
C ALA A 52 1.19 25.70 33.95
N LYS A 53 2.45 25.98 34.27
CA LYS A 53 3.12 25.50 35.49
C LYS A 53 2.66 26.33 36.71
N PRO A 54 2.27 25.70 37.83
CA PRO A 54 1.93 26.45 39.04
C PRO A 54 3.20 26.97 39.74
N THR A 55 3.27 28.28 40.00
CA THR A 55 4.33 28.93 40.76
C THR A 55 4.11 28.81 42.27
N THR A 56 5.20 28.51 42.97
CA THR A 56 5.29 28.23 44.41
C THR A 56 5.28 29.48 45.31
N GLY A 57 4.41 29.48 46.33
CA GLY A 57 4.76 29.70 47.74
C GLY A 57 4.94 31.14 48.28
N SER A 58 3.87 31.73 48.84
CA SER A 58 3.94 32.89 49.75
C SER A 58 3.96 32.45 51.24
N LYS A 59 4.75 33.16 52.07
CA LYS A 59 5.25 32.77 53.40
C LYS A 59 4.46 33.37 54.58
N TYR A 60 3.14 33.51 54.46
CA TYR A 60 2.26 33.96 55.56
C TYR A 60 1.03 33.06 55.68
N LYS A 61 0.85 32.42 56.85
CA LYS A 61 -0.34 31.62 57.18
C LYS A 61 -1.40 32.51 57.81
N LEU A 62 -2.40 32.90 57.02
CA LEU A 62 -3.65 33.45 57.53
C LEU A 62 -4.46 32.33 58.22
N ARG A 63 -5.24 32.67 59.25
CA ARG A 63 -6.18 31.71 59.85
C ARG A 63 -7.19 31.27 58.77
N PRO A 64 -7.52 29.97 58.69
CA PRO A 64 -8.49 29.50 57.71
C PRO A 64 -9.81 30.22 57.95
N LEU A 65 -10.37 30.80 56.90
CA LEU A 65 -11.75 31.30 56.96
C LEU A 65 -12.67 30.11 57.25
N PRO A 66 -13.75 30.30 58.04
CA PRO A 66 -14.79 29.29 58.18
C PRO A 66 -15.24 28.82 56.81
N ASP A 67 -15.41 27.51 56.64
CA ASP A 67 -15.77 26.94 55.36
C ASP A 67 -17.18 27.38 54.95
N LEU A 68 -17.25 28.28 53.97
CA LEU A 68 -18.49 28.78 53.36
C LEU A 68 -18.74 28.10 52.01
N ARG A 69 -18.21 26.88 51.79
CA ARG A 69 -18.46 26.13 50.57
C ARG A 69 -19.93 25.74 50.47
N SER A 70 -20.57 26.31 49.44
CA SER A 70 -21.86 25.86 48.96
C SER A 70 -21.73 24.41 48.47
N HIS A 71 -22.48 23.48 49.05
CA HIS A 71 -22.54 22.08 48.60
C HIS A 71 -23.09 21.93 47.15
N LEU A 72 -23.41 23.04 46.49
CA LEU A 72 -23.79 23.07 45.07
C LEU A 72 -22.64 22.60 44.16
N GLU A 73 -21.39 22.96 44.46
CA GLU A 73 -20.23 22.53 43.67
C GLU A 73 -19.99 21.02 43.79
N GLU A 74 -20.19 20.47 44.99
CA GLU A 74 -20.12 19.04 45.25
C GLU A 74 -21.26 18.29 44.54
N ASN A 75 -22.49 18.80 44.61
CA ASN A 75 -23.64 18.23 43.90
C ASN A 75 -23.49 18.30 42.37
N MET A 76 -22.93 19.38 41.83
CA MET A 76 -22.64 19.48 40.39
C MET A 76 -21.53 18.52 39.96
N ALA A 77 -20.50 18.35 40.80
CA ALA A 77 -19.42 17.41 40.54
C ALA A 77 -19.89 15.95 40.61
N GLU A 78 -20.81 15.61 41.51
CA GLU A 78 -21.45 14.29 41.56
C GLU A 78 -22.30 14.04 40.31
N LEU A 79 -23.11 15.01 39.87
CA LEU A 79 -23.88 14.91 38.63
C LEU A 79 -23.00 14.72 37.39
N LEU A 80 -21.84 15.40 37.33
CA LEU A 80 -20.87 15.23 36.25
C LEU A 80 -20.24 13.83 36.29
N ARG A 81 -19.85 13.32 37.47
CA ARG A 81 -19.32 11.95 37.61
C ARG A 81 -20.36 10.90 37.24
N GLU A 82 -21.63 11.10 37.60
CA GLU A 82 -22.73 10.21 37.23
C GLU A 82 -22.96 10.21 35.71
N LYS A 83 -22.89 11.39 35.07
CA LYS A 83 -22.95 11.50 33.61
C LYS A 83 -21.77 10.83 32.92
N GLU A 84 -20.54 11.07 33.39
CA GLU A 84 -19.34 10.43 32.87
C GLU A 84 -19.39 8.91 33.03
N ALA A 85 -19.86 8.41 34.19
CA ALA A 85 -20.04 6.97 34.42
C ALA A 85 -21.15 6.38 33.55
N ALA A 86 -22.23 7.12 33.29
CA ALA A 86 -23.28 6.71 32.36
C ALA A 86 -22.76 6.66 30.91
N GLU A 87 -22.00 7.66 30.48
CA GLU A 87 -21.35 7.68 29.17
C GLU A 87 -20.33 6.55 29.01
N GLN A 88 -19.54 6.24 30.05
CA GLN A 88 -18.61 5.11 30.05
C GLN A 88 -19.37 3.78 29.91
N LYS A 89 -20.46 3.59 30.67
CA LYS A 89 -21.30 2.38 30.52
C LYS A 89 -21.87 2.23 29.11
N ILE A 90 -22.32 3.32 28.48
CA ILE A 90 -22.82 3.29 27.11
C ILE A 90 -21.70 2.90 26.13
N LYS A 91 -20.48 3.43 26.31
CA LYS A 91 -19.32 3.08 25.49
C LYS A 91 -18.91 1.61 25.68
N ASP A 92 -18.91 1.13 26.91
CA ASP A 92 -18.57 -0.26 27.24
C ASP A 92 -19.61 -1.23 26.67
N GLU A 93 -20.90 -0.92 26.78
CA GLU A 93 -21.98 -1.73 26.19
C GLU A 93 -21.90 -1.73 24.66
N ALA A 94 -21.58 -0.58 24.04
CA ALA A 94 -21.35 -0.50 22.60
C ALA A 94 -20.14 -1.36 22.17
N LEU A 95 -19.02 -1.28 22.90
CA LEU A 95 -17.83 -2.10 22.65
C LEU A 95 -18.14 -3.59 22.78
N GLN A 96 -18.90 -3.99 23.81
CA GLN A 96 -19.33 -5.37 24.00
C GLN A 96 -20.19 -5.86 22.83
N ARG A 97 -21.16 -5.07 22.37
CA ARG A 97 -21.96 -5.42 21.19
C ARG A 97 -21.10 -5.57 19.94
N THR A 98 -20.15 -4.66 19.72
CA THR A 98 -19.22 -4.77 18.58
C THR A 98 -18.36 -6.03 18.67
N LEU A 99 -17.88 -6.40 19.86
CA LEU A 99 -17.13 -7.65 20.07
C LEU A 99 -18.00 -8.88 19.80
N GLU A 100 -19.24 -8.90 20.30
CA GLU A 100 -20.19 -9.98 20.05
C GLU A 100 -20.52 -10.12 18.55
N GLU A 101 -20.67 -9.01 17.82
CA GLU A 101 -20.88 -9.01 16.36
C GLU A 101 -19.66 -9.56 15.61
N LEU A 102 -18.45 -9.24 16.05
CA LEU A 102 -17.21 -9.79 15.48
C LEU A 102 -17.07 -11.29 15.76
N GLU A 103 -17.47 -11.75 16.96
CA GLU A 103 -17.46 -13.19 17.30
C GLU A 103 -18.53 -13.98 16.52
N LEU A 104 -19.64 -13.34 16.16
CA LEU A 104 -20.69 -13.92 15.32
C LEU A 104 -20.35 -13.92 13.83
N GLN A 105 -19.25 -13.28 13.40
CA GLN A 105 -18.85 -13.35 12.00
C GLN A 105 -18.59 -14.81 11.62
N PRO A 106 -19.29 -15.33 10.60
CA PRO A 106 -19.14 -16.71 10.21
C PRO A 106 -17.69 -16.95 9.79
N VAL A 107 -17.06 -17.96 10.39
CA VAL A 107 -15.72 -18.40 9.98
C VAL A 107 -15.72 -18.58 8.48
N ASP A 108 -14.85 -17.83 7.82
CA ASP A 108 -14.80 -17.74 6.37
C ASP A 108 -14.65 -19.13 5.73
N LYS A 109 -15.70 -19.58 5.06
CA LYS A 109 -15.79 -20.91 4.44
C LYS A 109 -14.67 -21.19 3.43
N TYR A 110 -14.14 -20.14 2.82
CA TYR A 110 -13.08 -20.21 1.81
C TYR A 110 -11.72 -19.78 2.34
N HIS A 111 -11.58 -19.63 3.65
CA HIS A 111 -10.29 -19.41 4.29
C HIS A 111 -9.33 -20.54 3.86
N PHE A 112 -8.15 -20.16 3.35
CA PHE A 112 -7.15 -21.05 2.70
C PHE A 112 -7.52 -21.65 1.33
N ARG A 113 -8.62 -21.24 0.67
CA ARG A 113 -9.01 -21.79 -0.64
C ARG A 113 -9.13 -20.75 -1.76
N ARG A 114 -8.95 -19.46 -1.45
CA ARG A 114 -9.00 -18.41 -2.47
C ARG A 114 -7.69 -18.38 -3.25
N SER A 115 -7.74 -18.87 -4.48
CA SER A 115 -6.64 -18.72 -5.41
C SER A 115 -6.45 -17.25 -5.78
N HIS A 116 -5.21 -16.80 -5.78
CA HIS A 116 -4.81 -15.46 -6.16
C HIS A 116 -3.48 -15.51 -6.89
N ALA A 117 -3.26 -14.51 -7.74
CA ALA A 117 -2.00 -14.35 -8.46
C ALA A 117 -1.41 -12.97 -8.23
N TRP A 118 -0.15 -12.94 -7.83
CA TRP A 118 0.64 -11.71 -7.63
C TRP A 118 1.98 -11.84 -8.34
N VAL A 119 2.82 -10.81 -8.25
CA VAL A 119 4.13 -10.81 -8.91
C VAL A 119 5.22 -10.84 -7.86
N VAL A 120 6.25 -11.66 -8.06
CA VAL A 120 7.48 -11.64 -7.28
C VAL A 120 8.62 -11.14 -8.14
N VAL A 121 9.45 -10.27 -7.58
CA VAL A 121 10.72 -9.86 -8.17
C VAL A 121 11.84 -10.39 -7.30
N LEU A 122 12.77 -11.11 -7.92
CA LEU A 122 13.96 -11.64 -7.24
C LEU A 122 15.13 -10.68 -7.43
N ASP A 123 15.57 -10.07 -6.34
CA ASP A 123 16.79 -9.25 -6.33
C ASP A 123 18.00 -10.11 -5.96
N ASN A 124 19.16 -9.78 -6.54
CA ASN A 124 20.43 -10.49 -6.32
C ASN A 124 20.41 -11.96 -6.75
N ALA A 125 19.54 -12.33 -7.70
CA ALA A 125 19.60 -13.63 -8.35
C ALA A 125 20.99 -13.85 -9.00
N PRO A 126 21.72 -14.93 -8.65
CA PRO A 126 23.08 -15.19 -9.14
C PRO A 126 23.20 -15.25 -10.67
N TRP A 127 22.10 -15.60 -11.34
CA TRP A 127 21.98 -15.68 -12.80
C TRP A 127 21.55 -14.36 -13.45
N VAL A 128 21.53 -13.23 -12.72
CA VAL A 128 21.29 -11.93 -13.35
C VAL A 128 22.56 -11.47 -14.06
N THR A 129 22.65 -11.81 -15.33
CA THR A 129 23.66 -11.29 -16.25
C THR A 129 23.21 -9.90 -16.72
N VAL A 130 23.99 -8.86 -16.42
CA VAL A 130 23.97 -7.52 -17.07
C VAL A 130 22.71 -6.67 -16.76
N HIS A 131 22.69 -5.78 -15.76
CA HIS A 131 22.98 -4.35 -15.98
C HIS A 131 23.06 -3.51 -14.67
N THR A 132 22.83 -4.08 -13.48
CA THR A 132 22.92 -3.34 -12.20
C THR A 132 24.35 -3.30 -11.64
N ALA A 133 25.33 -3.05 -12.51
CA ALA A 133 26.71 -2.77 -12.14
C ALA A 133 26.94 -1.26 -11.84
N VAL A 134 25.94 -0.54 -11.34
CA VAL A 134 26.09 0.89 -10.98
C VAL A 134 26.38 1.09 -9.48
N HIS A 135 26.19 0.08 -8.63
CA HIS A 135 26.60 0.15 -7.22
C HIS A 135 27.25 -1.17 -6.77
N LYS A 136 28.39 -1.51 -7.38
CA LYS A 136 29.33 -2.51 -6.84
C LYS A 136 30.34 -1.82 -5.92
N THR A 137 29.89 -1.49 -4.71
CA THR A 137 30.75 -1.22 -3.54
C THR A 137 30.09 -1.86 -2.33
N ASP A 138 30.17 -3.18 -2.24
CA ASP A 138 30.42 -3.93 -1.00
C ASP A 138 30.30 -5.43 -1.27
N ALA A 139 31.39 -6.13 -0.97
CA ALA A 139 31.58 -7.56 -1.16
C ALA A 139 31.04 -8.33 0.06
N SER A 140 29.72 -8.42 0.18
CA SER A 140 29.05 -9.47 0.94
C SER A 140 28.21 -10.29 -0.04
N PRO A 141 28.05 -11.62 0.15
CA PRO A 141 27.13 -12.41 -0.66
C PRO A 141 25.73 -11.86 -0.39
N LYS A 142 25.21 -11.03 -1.31
CA LYS A 142 23.86 -10.52 -1.20
C LYS A 142 22.93 -11.72 -1.30
N MET A 143 22.26 -12.02 -0.18
CA MET A 143 21.26 -13.06 -0.12
C MET A 143 20.17 -12.78 -1.15
N LEU A 144 19.66 -13.84 -1.79
CA LEU A 144 18.54 -13.74 -2.70
C LEU A 144 17.33 -13.19 -1.93
N THR A 145 16.82 -12.04 -2.35
CA THR A 145 15.68 -11.40 -1.69
C THR A 145 14.51 -11.31 -2.65
N ALA A 146 13.35 -11.82 -2.22
CA ALA A 146 12.11 -11.69 -2.96
C ALA A 146 11.33 -10.45 -2.50
N ARG A 147 10.73 -9.73 -3.45
CA ARG A 147 9.76 -8.66 -3.20
C ARG A 147 8.46 -8.97 -3.92
N PHE A 148 7.33 -8.85 -3.23
CA PHE A 148 6.03 -9.07 -3.82
C PHE A 148 5.40 -7.75 -4.28
N PHE A 149 4.65 -7.84 -5.36
CA PHE A 149 3.89 -6.75 -5.95
C PHE A 149 2.46 -7.22 -6.14
N GLU A 150 1.54 -6.54 -5.47
CA GLU A 150 0.12 -6.82 -5.59
C GLU A 150 -0.44 -6.11 -6.83
N PRO A 151 -0.85 -6.82 -7.89
CA PRO A 151 -1.20 -6.21 -9.16
C PRO A 151 -2.50 -5.40 -9.12
N SER A 152 -3.41 -5.71 -8.20
CA SER A 152 -4.70 -5.01 -8.04
C SER A 152 -4.53 -3.62 -7.41
N THR A 153 -3.65 -3.52 -6.41
CA THR A 153 -3.45 -2.32 -5.59
C THR A 153 -2.23 -1.51 -6.03
N GLY A 154 -1.24 -2.16 -6.65
CA GLY A 154 0.06 -1.59 -6.97
C GLY A 154 0.99 -1.48 -5.75
N PHE A 155 0.63 -2.06 -4.62
CA PHE A 155 1.49 -2.05 -3.43
C PHE A 155 2.61 -3.07 -3.51
N ILE A 156 3.74 -2.69 -2.91
CA ILE A 156 4.86 -3.57 -2.69
C ILE A 156 4.67 -4.20 -1.31
N CYS A 157 4.77 -5.52 -1.25
CA CYS A 157 4.68 -6.30 -0.03
C CYS A 157 5.98 -7.07 0.18
N GLU A 158 6.45 -7.09 1.42
CA GLU A 158 7.58 -7.92 1.80
C GLU A 158 7.16 -9.39 1.92
N THR A 159 8.13 -10.30 1.90
CA THR A 159 7.90 -11.74 2.07
C THR A 159 7.25 -12.11 3.41
N HIS A 160 7.43 -11.27 4.44
CA HIS A 160 6.84 -11.42 5.76
C HIS A 160 5.36 -10.99 5.83
N CYS A 161 4.79 -10.52 4.73
CA CYS A 161 3.42 -10.05 4.71
C CYS A 161 2.43 -11.20 4.92
N LYS A 162 1.50 -11.04 5.88
CA LYS A 162 0.48 -12.05 6.23
C LYS A 162 -0.66 -12.20 5.21
N GLN A 163 -0.63 -11.41 4.13
CA GLN A 163 -1.67 -11.35 3.09
C GLN A 163 -1.64 -12.59 2.19
N TYR A 164 -0.43 -13.10 1.92
CA TYR A 164 -0.19 -14.30 1.16
C TYR A 164 0.01 -15.47 2.11
N ILE A 165 -0.65 -16.59 1.81
CA ILE A 165 -0.71 -17.74 2.71
C ILE A 165 0.12 -18.89 2.17
N LEU A 166 -0.06 -19.24 0.90
CA LEU A 166 0.62 -20.35 0.24
C LEU A 166 1.06 -19.95 -1.16
N ILE A 167 2.15 -20.53 -1.63
CA ILE A 167 2.64 -20.41 -3.01
C ILE A 167 2.70 -21.81 -3.61
N ASP A 168 1.94 -22.02 -4.69
CA ASP A 168 1.86 -23.30 -5.37
C ASP A 168 2.86 -23.35 -6.54
N SER A 169 2.91 -22.28 -7.34
CA SER A 169 3.74 -22.22 -8.54
C SER A 169 4.16 -20.81 -8.89
N VAL A 170 5.25 -20.70 -9.63
CA VAL A 170 5.74 -19.44 -10.20
C VAL A 170 6.12 -19.63 -11.66
N TRP A 171 5.91 -18.62 -12.50
CA TRP A 171 6.25 -18.72 -13.91
C TRP A 171 6.71 -17.38 -14.50
N ASN A 172 7.51 -17.48 -15.55
CA ASN A 172 7.95 -16.36 -16.37
C ASN A 172 7.82 -16.70 -17.86
N GLN A 173 8.49 -15.93 -18.71
CA GLN A 173 8.52 -16.13 -20.17
C GLN A 173 9.29 -17.38 -20.63
N TYR A 174 10.09 -17.99 -19.75
CA TYR A 174 10.95 -19.13 -20.08
C TYR A 174 10.40 -20.44 -19.54
N ASN A 175 9.95 -20.45 -18.28
CA ASN A 175 9.57 -21.69 -17.62
C ASN A 175 8.46 -21.52 -16.59
N TYR A 176 7.87 -22.65 -16.21
CA TYR A 176 6.89 -22.80 -15.15
C TYR A 176 7.47 -23.67 -14.06
N TYR A 177 7.58 -23.12 -12.85
CA TYR A 177 8.17 -23.76 -11.68
C TYR A 177 7.08 -24.11 -10.66
N VAL A 178 7.08 -25.35 -10.20
CA VAL A 178 6.22 -25.84 -9.13
C VAL A 178 7.00 -25.84 -7.82
N ASN A 179 6.38 -25.30 -6.76
CA ASN A 179 6.96 -25.34 -5.43
C ASN A 179 6.77 -26.75 -4.82
N LYS A 180 7.87 -27.38 -4.41
CA LYS A 180 7.87 -28.69 -3.73
C LYS A 180 8.19 -28.61 -2.24
N GLN A 181 8.42 -27.41 -1.72
CA GLN A 181 8.71 -27.20 -0.30
C GLN A 181 7.47 -27.47 0.54
N GLU A 182 7.53 -28.48 1.42
CA GLU A 182 6.40 -28.86 2.29
C GLU A 182 6.22 -27.90 3.47
N TYR A 183 4.97 -27.44 3.70
CA TYR A 183 4.53 -26.73 4.92
C TYR A 183 5.31 -25.46 5.30
N GLN A 184 5.86 -24.74 4.31
CA GLN A 184 6.62 -23.52 4.56
C GLN A 184 5.72 -22.27 4.56
N ARG A 185 5.95 -21.34 5.51
CA ARG A 185 5.35 -20.01 5.41
C ARG A 185 5.96 -19.27 4.22
N VAL A 186 5.19 -18.39 3.60
CA VAL A 186 5.64 -17.55 2.48
C VAL A 186 6.96 -16.81 2.77
N SER A 187 7.18 -16.41 4.03
CA SER A 187 8.41 -15.72 4.47
C SER A 187 9.66 -16.59 4.49
N GLU A 188 9.51 -17.91 4.57
CA GLU A 188 10.59 -18.87 4.77
C GLU A 188 10.89 -19.68 3.50
N ILE A 189 10.17 -19.42 2.41
CA ILE A 189 10.39 -20.06 1.11
C ILE A 189 11.78 -19.71 0.60
N ARG A 190 12.53 -20.75 0.22
CA ARG A 190 13.80 -20.60 -0.48
C ARG A 190 13.53 -20.32 -1.95
N TRP A 191 14.09 -19.23 -2.47
CA TRP A 191 13.82 -18.73 -3.82
C TRP A 191 14.86 -19.17 -4.87
N ASP A 192 15.77 -20.10 -4.54
CA ASP A 192 16.75 -20.59 -5.51
C ASP A 192 16.09 -21.56 -6.51
N LEU A 193 15.66 -21.01 -7.64
CA LEU A 193 14.98 -21.74 -8.71
C LEU A 193 15.86 -22.79 -9.42
N ARG A 194 17.16 -22.83 -9.13
CA ARG A 194 18.08 -23.84 -9.66
C ARG A 194 18.03 -25.14 -8.85
N ASP A 195 17.58 -25.06 -7.60
CA ASP A 195 17.46 -26.24 -6.75
C ASP A 195 16.21 -27.03 -7.14
N THR A 196 16.43 -28.14 -7.85
CA THR A 196 15.36 -29.03 -8.31
C THR A 196 14.68 -29.80 -7.17
N THR A 197 15.22 -29.76 -5.96
CA THR A 197 14.55 -30.33 -4.78
C THR A 197 13.43 -29.41 -4.28
N ASP A 198 13.66 -28.10 -4.31
CA ASP A 198 12.72 -27.08 -3.87
C ASP A 198 11.76 -26.63 -4.98
N TRP A 199 12.27 -26.49 -6.21
CA TRP A 199 11.52 -25.99 -7.37
C TRP A 199 11.67 -26.91 -8.58
N GLU A 200 10.57 -27.45 -9.08
CA GLU A 200 10.58 -28.28 -10.30
C GLU A 200 10.10 -27.50 -11.50
N HIS A 201 10.91 -27.45 -12.56
CA HIS A 201 10.49 -26.85 -13.82
C HIS A 201 9.72 -27.85 -14.68
N ILE A 202 8.62 -27.41 -15.29
CA ILE A 202 7.78 -28.26 -16.16
C ILE A 202 8.25 -28.23 -17.61
N LEU A 203 8.71 -27.07 -18.10
CA LEU A 203 9.10 -26.94 -19.50
C LEU A 203 10.57 -27.35 -19.69
N PRO A 204 10.87 -28.11 -20.76
CA PRO A 204 12.24 -28.51 -21.04
C PRO A 204 13.10 -27.28 -21.41
N GLY A 205 14.30 -27.22 -20.85
CA GLY A 205 15.26 -26.15 -21.09
C GLY A 205 15.40 -25.23 -19.87
N GLU A 206 16.58 -25.25 -19.27
CA GLU A 206 16.95 -24.25 -18.27
C GLU A 206 17.13 -22.90 -18.97
N PRO A 207 16.67 -21.78 -18.37
CA PRO A 207 16.96 -20.45 -18.88
C PRO A 207 18.47 -20.31 -19.14
N PRO A 208 18.91 -19.70 -20.26
CA PRO A 208 20.33 -19.59 -20.59
C PRO A 208 21.18 -19.05 -19.44
N GLU A 209 20.60 -18.16 -18.63
CA GLU A 209 21.27 -17.53 -17.50
C GLU A 209 21.53 -18.48 -16.31
N MET A 210 20.71 -19.52 -16.16
CA MET A 210 20.84 -20.50 -15.08
C MET A 210 21.81 -21.64 -15.42
N ARG A 211 22.25 -21.75 -16.67
CA ARG A 211 23.13 -22.81 -17.13
C ARG A 211 24.57 -22.60 -16.65
N THR A 212 25.16 -23.64 -16.09
CA THR A 212 26.59 -23.67 -15.79
C THR A 212 27.34 -24.22 -16.99
N TYR A 213 27.94 -23.34 -17.80
CA TYR A 213 28.87 -23.77 -18.83
C TYR A 213 30.16 -24.24 -18.17
N VAL A 214 30.47 -25.54 -18.26
CA VAL A 214 31.80 -26.04 -17.88
C VAL A 214 32.77 -25.49 -18.92
N VAL A 215 33.59 -24.51 -18.53
CA VAL A 215 34.68 -24.00 -19.34
C VAL A 215 35.75 -25.10 -19.37
N HIS A 216 35.60 -26.05 -20.28
CA HIS A 216 36.70 -26.94 -20.64
C HIS A 216 37.74 -26.13 -21.40
N SER A 217 39.00 -26.30 -21.02
CA SER A 217 40.16 -25.70 -21.65
C SER A 217 40.18 -25.97 -23.17
N ASP A 218 39.98 -24.90 -23.94
CA ASP A 218 40.48 -24.57 -25.28
C ASP A 218 40.47 -25.57 -26.46
N GLU A 219 39.98 -26.81 -26.36
CA GLU A 219 40.09 -27.72 -27.52
C GLU A 219 38.78 -28.24 -28.14
N ASN A 220 37.59 -27.94 -27.60
CA ASN A 220 36.31 -28.36 -28.25
C ASN A 220 35.16 -27.36 -28.03
N VAL A 221 35.36 -26.11 -28.45
CA VAL A 221 34.35 -25.04 -28.33
C VAL A 221 33.16 -25.23 -29.31
N ALA A 222 33.26 -26.16 -30.27
CA ALA A 222 32.22 -26.38 -31.28
C ALA A 222 31.10 -27.35 -30.88
N ASP A 223 31.37 -28.31 -29.97
CA ASP A 223 30.42 -29.40 -29.66
C ASP A 223 29.59 -29.18 -28.37
N LEU A 224 29.85 -28.12 -27.60
CA LEU A 224 29.11 -27.80 -26.37
C LEU A 224 28.20 -26.56 -26.50
N VAL A 225 28.21 -25.90 -27.65
CA VAL A 225 27.17 -24.95 -28.00
C VAL A 225 25.97 -25.80 -28.42
N HIS A 226 25.13 -26.19 -27.46
CA HIS A 226 23.79 -26.65 -27.79
C HIS A 226 23.20 -25.62 -28.75
N PRO A 227 22.91 -25.99 -30.01
CA PRO A 227 22.34 -25.07 -30.96
C PRO A 227 21.10 -24.49 -30.31
N ILE A 228 20.98 -23.16 -30.29
CA ILE A 228 19.76 -22.47 -29.84
C ILE A 228 18.51 -23.03 -30.58
N GLN A 229 18.73 -23.64 -31.76
CA GLN A 229 17.75 -24.36 -32.58
C GLN A 229 17.22 -25.69 -31.97
N ASP A 230 17.97 -26.37 -31.11
CA ASP A 230 17.55 -27.59 -30.42
C ASP A 230 16.79 -27.29 -29.12
N GLU A 231 16.77 -26.02 -28.71
CA GLU A 231 16.02 -25.58 -27.55
C GLU A 231 14.57 -25.33 -27.95
N HIS A 232 13.79 -26.41 -28.05
CA HIS A 232 12.34 -26.35 -28.21
C HIS A 232 11.63 -25.82 -26.95
N HIS A 233 12.21 -24.85 -26.22
CA HIS A 233 11.66 -24.39 -24.94
C HIS A 233 10.24 -23.83 -25.09
N LEU A 234 9.84 -23.36 -26.28
CA LEU A 234 8.46 -22.93 -26.57
C LEU A 234 8.08 -23.03 -28.08
N ASP A 235 8.64 -23.98 -28.84
CA ASP A 235 8.30 -24.11 -30.28
C ASP A 235 6.83 -24.45 -30.55
N THR A 236 6.07 -24.78 -29.51
CA THR A 236 4.70 -25.26 -29.59
C THR A 236 3.64 -24.18 -29.38
N ILE A 237 3.99 -22.97 -28.93
CA ILE A 237 2.99 -21.90 -28.70
C ILE A 237 3.48 -20.58 -29.28
N ARG A 238 3.09 -20.30 -30.54
CA ARG A 238 3.11 -18.93 -31.07
C ARG A 238 2.37 -18.03 -30.09
N SER A 239 2.93 -16.88 -29.72
CA SER A 239 2.27 -15.92 -28.83
C SER A 239 0.80 -15.76 -29.18
N TRP A 240 -0.09 -16.30 -28.35
CA TRP A 240 -1.55 -16.17 -28.53
C TRP A 240 -2.05 -14.79 -28.15
N VAL A 241 -1.16 -13.91 -27.68
CA VAL A 241 -1.47 -12.58 -27.20
C VAL A 241 -0.92 -11.55 -28.19
N MET A 242 -1.77 -10.62 -28.60
CA MET A 242 -1.35 -9.47 -29.41
C MET A 242 -0.46 -8.55 -28.57
N ARG A 243 0.44 -7.82 -29.24
CA ARG A 243 1.22 -6.76 -28.59
C ARG A 243 0.25 -5.77 -27.93
N LEU A 244 0.50 -5.46 -26.66
CA LEU A 244 -0.27 -4.45 -25.93
C LEU A 244 -0.16 -3.11 -26.68
N HIS A 245 -1.31 -2.62 -27.15
CA HIS A 245 -1.46 -1.31 -27.74
C HIS A 245 -2.43 -0.52 -26.86
N ILE A 246 -1.95 0.57 -26.26
CA ILE A 246 -2.77 1.50 -25.49
C ILE A 246 -2.85 2.77 -26.32
N GLY A 247 -4.05 3.18 -26.71
CA GLY A 247 -4.25 4.41 -27.47
C GLY A 247 -3.87 5.64 -26.64
N ALA A 248 -3.42 6.72 -27.30
CA ALA A 248 -3.07 7.96 -26.59
C ALA A 248 -4.21 8.49 -25.71
N LYS A 249 -5.44 8.42 -26.21
CA LYS A 249 -6.64 8.78 -25.46
C LYS A 249 -6.81 7.94 -24.19
N GLU A 250 -6.76 6.61 -24.30
CA GLU A 250 -6.93 5.70 -23.15
C GLU A 250 -5.80 5.88 -22.12
N PHE A 251 -4.59 6.16 -22.60
CA PHE A 251 -3.44 6.47 -21.76
C PHE A 251 -3.64 7.77 -20.97
N GLU A 252 -4.17 8.82 -21.62
CA GLU A 252 -4.50 10.09 -20.97
C GLU A 252 -5.67 9.97 -19.99
N GLU A 253 -6.67 9.15 -20.32
CA GLU A 253 -7.82 8.90 -19.47
C GLU A 253 -7.46 8.11 -18.20
N ARG A 254 -6.44 7.24 -18.19
CA ARG A 254 -5.92 6.49 -17.03
C ARG A 254 -6.90 5.52 -16.32
N PHE A 255 -8.15 5.90 -16.11
CA PHE A 255 -9.16 5.16 -15.37
C PHE A 255 -10.37 4.85 -16.26
N PRO A 256 -10.92 3.63 -16.18
CA PRO A 256 -12.24 3.34 -16.73
C PRO A 256 -13.27 4.27 -16.09
N LYS A 257 -14.12 4.92 -16.90
CA LYS A 257 -15.10 5.95 -16.47
C LYS A 257 -14.52 7.27 -15.96
N LEU A 258 -13.24 7.52 -16.20
CA LEU A 258 -12.54 8.76 -15.86
C LEU A 258 -12.35 9.06 -14.36
N GLU A 259 -12.75 8.15 -13.47
CA GLU A 259 -12.62 8.30 -12.03
C GLU A 259 -12.35 6.96 -11.35
N LYS A 260 -11.71 7.01 -10.18
CA LYS A 260 -11.45 5.85 -9.33
C LYS A 260 -11.53 6.24 -7.86
N THR A 261 -12.42 5.60 -7.12
CA THR A 261 -12.57 5.77 -5.67
C THR A 261 -12.03 4.55 -4.95
N VAL A 262 -11.22 4.78 -3.91
CA VAL A 262 -10.64 3.75 -3.05
C VAL A 262 -10.89 4.14 -1.59
N TYR A 263 -11.37 3.19 -0.81
CA TYR A 263 -11.60 3.35 0.62
C TYR A 263 -10.44 2.71 1.39
N TYR A 264 -9.88 3.48 2.32
CA TYR A 264 -8.83 3.10 3.26
C TYR A 264 -9.36 3.31 4.68
N GLN A 265 -8.64 2.80 5.68
CA GLN A 265 -8.99 3.02 7.07
C GLN A 265 -9.15 4.52 7.36
N LYS A 266 -10.38 4.92 7.67
CA LYS A 266 -10.77 6.32 7.95
C LYS A 266 -10.47 7.32 6.83
N ALA A 267 -10.26 6.87 5.60
CA ALA A 267 -9.92 7.74 4.49
C ALA A 267 -10.57 7.31 3.18
N LYS A 268 -11.21 8.26 2.48
CA LYS A 268 -11.74 8.08 1.12
C LYS A 268 -10.83 8.80 0.14
N HIS A 269 -10.25 8.06 -0.80
CA HIS A 269 -9.34 8.57 -1.81
C HIS A 269 -9.99 8.48 -3.20
N GLU A 270 -10.31 9.62 -3.77
CA GLU A 270 -10.90 9.76 -5.10
C GLU A 270 -9.84 10.31 -6.07
N ARG A 271 -9.70 9.67 -7.22
CA ARG A 271 -8.80 10.07 -8.30
C ARG A 271 -9.59 10.30 -9.56
N TYR A 272 -9.27 11.37 -10.26
CA TYR A 272 -9.91 11.77 -11.50
C TYR A 272 -8.88 11.86 -12.61
N SER A 273 -9.34 11.61 -13.83
CA SER A 273 -8.52 11.77 -15.02
C SER A 273 -8.26 13.24 -15.28
N PRO A 274 -7.08 13.62 -15.80
CA PRO A 274 -6.84 14.98 -16.23
C PRO A 274 -7.97 15.49 -17.14
N TYR A 275 -8.46 16.70 -16.88
CA TYR A 275 -9.55 17.35 -17.62
C TYR A 275 -10.93 16.68 -17.58
N SER A 276 -11.14 15.59 -16.81
CA SER A 276 -12.49 15.03 -16.67
C SER A 276 -13.41 15.93 -15.86
N GLN A 277 -12.86 16.57 -14.83
CA GLN A 277 -13.56 17.54 -13.99
C GLN A 277 -13.42 18.94 -14.59
N ARG A 278 -14.54 19.66 -14.72
CA ARG A 278 -14.56 21.06 -15.21
C ARG A 278 -13.67 21.99 -14.38
N THR A 279 -13.48 21.65 -13.10
CA THR A 279 -12.65 22.41 -12.16
C THR A 279 -11.15 22.11 -12.26
N GLY A 280 -10.73 21.10 -13.06
CA GLY A 280 -9.32 20.66 -13.11
C GLY A 280 -8.89 19.85 -11.89
N LYS A 281 -9.84 19.32 -11.12
CA LYS A 281 -9.58 18.48 -9.94
C LYS A 281 -9.07 17.11 -10.38
N VAL A 282 -7.94 16.70 -9.85
CA VAL A 282 -7.31 15.39 -10.17
C VAL A 282 -7.38 14.41 -9.00
N MET A 283 -7.47 14.90 -7.76
CA MET A 283 -7.51 14.05 -6.57
C MET A 283 -8.32 14.71 -5.46
N GLN A 284 -9.04 13.90 -4.70
CA GLN A 284 -9.65 14.27 -3.42
C GLN A 284 -9.27 13.22 -2.37
N LEU A 285 -8.87 13.67 -1.19
CA LEU A 285 -8.68 12.82 -0.03
C LEU A 285 -9.54 13.35 1.11
N THR A 286 -10.52 12.58 1.55
CA THR A 286 -11.37 12.92 2.69
C THR A 286 -11.04 11.99 3.85
N LEU A 287 -10.67 12.55 5.00
CA LEU A 287 -10.46 11.84 6.25
C LEU A 287 -11.73 11.84 7.08
N TYR A 288 -11.93 10.79 7.86
CA TYR A 288 -13.11 10.59 8.70
C TYR A 288 -12.68 10.25 10.13
N SER A 289 -13.51 10.59 11.12
CA SER A 289 -13.32 10.15 12.50
C SER A 289 -13.70 8.67 12.68
N ASP A 290 -14.76 8.26 11.97
CA ASP A 290 -15.40 6.95 12.07
C ASP A 290 -14.99 6.01 10.93
N ASP A 291 -15.03 4.70 11.19
CA ASP A 291 -14.75 3.66 10.19
C ASP A 291 -15.90 3.49 9.18
N GLU A 292 -17.09 4.04 9.46
CA GLU A 292 -18.25 4.05 8.58
C GLU A 292 -18.28 5.23 7.58
N TYR A 293 -17.29 6.12 7.61
CA TYR A 293 -17.18 7.28 6.71
C TYR A 293 -18.35 8.28 6.80
N ASN A 294 -18.98 8.42 7.98
CA ASN A 294 -20.12 9.33 8.19
C ASN A 294 -19.70 10.76 8.56
N GLN A 295 -18.64 10.89 9.36
CA GLN A 295 -18.19 12.18 9.91
C GLN A 295 -16.83 12.58 9.32
N PRO A 296 -16.78 13.49 8.33
CA PRO A 296 -15.53 13.94 7.72
C PRO A 296 -14.80 14.95 8.63
N THR A 297 -13.50 14.73 8.84
CA THR A 297 -12.63 15.60 9.65
C THR A 297 -11.88 16.60 8.78
N GLU A 298 -11.16 16.09 7.77
CA GLU A 298 -10.39 16.90 6.84
C GLU A 298 -10.70 16.50 5.39
N ARG A 299 -10.68 17.46 4.47
CA ARG A 299 -10.76 17.20 3.03
C ARG A 299 -9.66 17.95 2.30
N TRP A 300 -8.86 17.19 1.58
CA TRP A 300 -7.81 17.67 0.70
C TRP A 300 -8.27 17.55 -0.75
N GLU A 301 -8.12 18.61 -1.52
CA GLU A 301 -8.41 18.65 -2.95
C GLU A 301 -7.15 19.05 -3.70
N PHE A 302 -6.77 18.29 -4.72
CA PHE A 302 -5.62 18.62 -5.56
C PHE A 302 -6.06 18.89 -7.00
N PHE A 303 -5.41 19.87 -7.61
CA PHE A 303 -5.74 20.39 -8.92
C PHE A 303 -4.51 20.44 -9.82
N GLU A 304 -4.74 20.24 -11.11
CA GLU A 304 -3.72 20.38 -12.15
C GLU A 304 -4.27 21.19 -13.32
N ASN A 305 -3.37 21.79 -14.11
CA ASN A 305 -3.68 22.47 -15.36
C ASN A 305 -4.67 23.64 -15.25
N ARG A 306 -4.79 24.25 -14.07
CA ARG A 306 -5.59 25.46 -13.86
C ARG A 306 -4.82 26.73 -14.26
N THR A 307 -5.55 27.72 -14.75
CA THR A 307 -5.00 29.03 -15.15
C THR A 307 -4.54 29.86 -13.94
N ASP A 308 -5.24 29.73 -12.81
CA ASP A 308 -4.99 30.44 -11.56
C ASP A 308 -3.85 29.85 -10.71
N LYS A 309 -3.22 28.77 -11.21
CA LYS A 309 -2.12 28.05 -10.57
C LYS A 309 -2.46 27.44 -9.21
N LEU A 310 -3.73 27.21 -8.89
CA LEU A 310 -4.12 26.50 -7.67
C LEU A 310 -3.62 25.04 -7.71
N ILE A 311 -2.90 24.62 -6.67
CA ILE A 311 -2.36 23.26 -6.52
C ILE A 311 -3.23 22.43 -5.58
N SER A 312 -3.53 22.96 -4.40
CA SER A 312 -4.27 22.21 -3.38
C SER A 312 -5.15 23.11 -2.54
N ILE A 313 -6.28 22.58 -2.10
CA ILE A 313 -7.09 23.17 -1.03
C ILE A 313 -7.24 22.17 0.10
N LYS A 314 -7.01 22.60 1.34
CA LYS A 314 -7.30 21.87 2.56
C LYS A 314 -8.53 22.50 3.21
N TYR A 315 -9.53 21.68 3.51
CA TYR A 315 -10.69 22.04 4.31
C TYR A 315 -10.62 21.27 5.62
N ASN A 316 -10.68 21.98 6.75
CA ASN A 316 -10.86 21.38 8.06
C ASN A 316 -12.32 21.61 8.51
N TYR A 317 -13.06 20.52 8.73
CA TYR A 317 -14.47 20.60 9.13
C TYR A 317 -14.66 20.94 10.61
N GLU A 318 -13.65 20.68 11.46
CA GLU A 318 -13.71 21.01 12.89
C GLU A 318 -13.52 22.51 13.12
N THR A 319 -12.52 23.12 12.47
CA THR A 319 -12.21 24.55 12.63
C THR A 319 -12.90 25.45 11.60
N LEU A 320 -13.55 24.85 10.58
CA LEU A 320 -14.10 25.56 9.40
C LEU A 320 -13.05 26.43 8.70
N GLU A 321 -11.79 26.00 8.75
CA GLU A 321 -10.67 26.65 8.09
C GLU A 321 -10.45 26.07 6.69
N THR A 322 -10.10 26.96 5.77
CA THR A 322 -9.74 26.62 4.41
C THR A 322 -8.34 27.16 4.11
N GLU A 323 -7.43 26.29 3.69
CA GLU A 323 -6.08 26.64 3.26
C GLU A 323 -5.92 26.35 1.76
N GLU A 324 -5.61 27.37 0.97
CA GLU A 324 -5.36 27.24 -0.46
C GLU A 324 -3.86 27.42 -0.73
N ASN A 325 -3.27 26.54 -1.55
CA ASN A 325 -1.87 26.62 -1.97
C ASN A 325 -1.76 26.78 -3.49
N PHE A 326 -0.91 27.71 -3.92
CA PHE A 326 -0.71 28.04 -5.33
C PHE A 326 0.71 27.73 -5.82
N ALA A 327 0.83 27.45 -7.10
CA ALA A 327 2.09 27.23 -7.78
C ALA A 327 2.83 28.54 -8.06
N ILE A 328 4.14 28.43 -8.22
CA ILE A 328 5.00 29.54 -8.64
C ILE A 328 4.56 30.02 -10.04
N GLY A 329 4.60 31.34 -10.24
CA GLY A 329 4.26 31.95 -11.54
C GLY A 329 2.84 32.54 -11.62
N ARG A 330 2.17 32.70 -10.47
CA ARG A 330 0.94 33.51 -10.38
C ARG A 330 1.31 35.00 -10.38
N ASN A 331 0.51 35.82 -11.07
CA ASN A 331 0.82 37.24 -11.29
C ASN A 331 0.92 38.06 -10.00
N ASP A 332 0.24 37.65 -8.93
CA ASP A 332 0.25 38.29 -7.61
C ASP A 332 1.32 37.71 -6.67
N SER A 333 2.12 36.73 -7.12
CA SER A 333 3.12 36.00 -6.31
C SER A 333 2.57 35.40 -5.01
N LEU A 334 1.25 35.19 -4.91
CA LEU A 334 0.62 34.60 -3.74
C LEU A 334 0.99 33.12 -3.63
N LYS A 335 1.54 32.72 -2.48
CA LYS A 335 1.93 31.33 -2.23
C LYS A 335 0.80 30.50 -1.63
N GLY A 336 -0.01 31.12 -0.78
CA GLY A 336 -1.18 30.48 -0.19
C GLY A 336 -2.11 31.50 0.47
N MET A 337 -3.34 31.06 0.71
CA MET A 337 -4.40 31.83 1.35
C MET A 337 -5.00 30.99 2.48
N HIS A 338 -5.22 31.61 3.63
CA HIS A 338 -5.92 30.99 4.76
C HIS A 338 -7.19 31.78 5.04
N ALA A 339 -8.32 31.09 5.13
CA ALA A 339 -9.61 31.65 5.44
C ALA A 339 -10.25 30.88 6.59
N SER A 340 -10.70 31.60 7.62
CA SER A 340 -11.46 31.06 8.74
C SER A 340 -12.86 31.69 8.72
N LEU A 341 -13.89 30.86 8.72
CA LEU A 341 -15.27 31.31 8.92
C LEU A 341 -15.55 31.36 10.43
N GLN A 342 -15.36 32.52 11.05
CA GLN A 342 -15.92 32.76 12.38
C GLN A 342 -17.44 32.83 12.26
N MET A 343 -18.15 31.85 12.83
CA MET A 343 -19.59 31.97 13.03
C MET A 343 -19.84 33.09 14.04
N TYR A 344 -20.51 34.15 13.57
CA TYR A 344 -21.02 35.25 14.38
C TYR A 344 -22.21 34.84 15.24
#